data_AF-A0A7Y2C775-F1
#
_entry.id   AF-A0A7Y2C775-F1
#
_cell.length_a   1.000
_cell.length_b   1.000
_cell.length_c   1.000
_cell.angle_alpha   90.00
_cell.angle_beta   90.00
_cell.angle_gamma   90.00
#
_symmetry.space_group_name_H-M   'P 1'
#
loop_
_entity.id
_entity.type
_entity.pdbx_description
1 polymer ?
#
loop_
_entity_poly.entity_id
_entity_poly.type
_entity_poly.pdbx_seq_one_letter_code
_entity_poly.pdbx_strand_id
1 'polypeptide(L)'
;MDLLVFGHSGTPLLVFPSSLGRFYEWEDFGMISSLAPQLESGSNQLICVDSIDAESLYNKHVDPYTRMSRHNQYQAYVLNEVVPFVRHRAGTDFIMV
;
A
#
# COMPACT_ATOMS: atom_id res chain seq x y z
N MET A 1 -10.38 -3.35 -1.81
CA MET A 1 -9.00 -3.87 -1.96
C MET A 1 -8.45 -4.06 -0.57
N ASP A 2 -7.57 -5.04 -0.40
CA ASP A 2 -7.01 -5.36 0.91
C ASP A 2 -5.81 -4.45 1.23
N LEU A 3 -5.50 -4.33 2.52
CA LEU A 3 -4.29 -3.69 3.01
C LEU A 3 -3.91 -4.31 4.36
N LEU A 4 -2.61 -4.33 4.66
CA LEU A 4 -2.09 -4.69 5.98
C LEU A 4 -1.55 -3.45 6.67
N VAL A 5 -1.68 -3.42 7.99
CA VAL A 5 -1.16 -2.34 8.83
C VAL A 5 -0.35 -2.92 9.97
N PHE A 6 0.87 -2.41 10.13
CA PHE A 6 1.76 -2.76 11.23
C PHE A 6 2.21 -1.50 11.98
N GLY A 7 2.44 -1.64 13.29
CA GLY A 7 2.72 -0.51 14.17
C GLY A 7 1.46 0.27 14.57
N HIS A 8 1.63 1.11 15.58
CA HIS A 8 0.53 1.81 16.25
C HIS A 8 0.66 3.34 16.25
N SER A 9 1.86 3.88 16.02
CA SER A 9 2.10 5.32 15.96
C SER A 9 3.32 5.67 15.11
N GLY A 10 3.62 6.97 15.02
CA GLY A 10 4.83 7.46 14.36
C GLY A 10 4.63 7.73 12.87
N THR A 11 5.73 7.79 12.13
CA THR A 11 5.70 8.15 10.70
C THR A 11 5.00 7.05 9.89
N PRO A 12 3.98 7.39 9.07
CA PRO A 12 3.34 6.42 8.20
C PRO A 12 4.14 6.19 6.92
N LEU A 13 4.49 4.93 6.68
CA LEU A 13 5.13 4.43 5.47
C LEU A 13 4.07 3.69 4.65
N LEU A 14 3.66 4.28 3.53
CA LEU A 14 2.75 3.68 2.56
C LEU A 14 3.58 2.87 1.55
N VAL A 15 3.41 1.56 1.59
CA VAL A 15 4.20 0.62 0.82
C VAL A 15 3.39 0.06 -0.34
N PHE A 16 3.97 0.17 -1.54
CA PHE A 16 3.47 -0.48 -2.74
C PHE A 16 4.26 -1.79 -2.99
N PRO A 17 3.56 -2.88 -3.35
CA PRO A 17 4.22 -4.14 -3.68
C PRO A 17 4.93 -4.03 -5.02
N SER A 18 5.80 -5.01 -5.29
CA SER A 18 6.45 -5.19 -6.58
C SER A 18 5.44 -5.61 -7.67
N SER A 19 5.92 -5.71 -8.92
CA SER A 19 5.06 -6.16 -10.03
C SER A 19 4.56 -7.59 -9.81
N LEU A 20 3.24 -7.77 -9.93
CA LEU A 20 2.48 -8.98 -9.60
C LEU A 20 2.58 -9.39 -8.12
N GLY A 21 3.04 -8.48 -7.27
CA GLY A 21 3.08 -8.63 -5.83
C GLY A 21 1.72 -8.35 -5.18
N ARG A 22 1.65 -8.62 -3.89
CA ARG A 22 0.44 -8.48 -3.07
C ARG A 22 0.78 -7.74 -1.78
N PHE A 23 -0.25 -7.24 -1.10
CA PHE A 23 -0.10 -6.47 0.15
C PHE A 23 0.67 -7.18 1.29
N TYR A 24 0.84 -8.51 1.22
CA TYR A 24 1.61 -9.30 2.20
C TYR A 24 3.07 -9.57 1.80
N GLU A 25 3.52 -9.07 0.64
CA GLU A 25 4.88 -9.34 0.12
C GLU A 25 6.00 -8.91 1.10
N TRP A 26 5.82 -7.79 1.79
CA TRP A 26 6.79 -7.33 2.80
C TRP A 26 6.83 -8.21 4.04
N GLU A 27 5.70 -8.83 4.40
CA GLU A 27 5.65 -9.81 5.47
C GLU A 27 6.38 -11.09 5.05
N ASP A 28 6.08 -11.60 3.86
CA ASP A 28 6.71 -12.80 3.28
C ASP A 28 8.24 -12.67 3.16
N PHE A 29 8.74 -11.48 2.84
CA PHE A 29 10.18 -11.20 2.74
C PHE A 29 10.85 -10.77 4.05
N GLY A 30 10.13 -10.80 5.18
CA GLY A 30 10.71 -10.54 6.50
C GLY A 30 10.99 -9.08 6.82
N MET A 31 10.43 -8.13 6.05
CA MET A 31 10.57 -6.70 6.30
C MET A 31 9.93 -6.30 7.63
N ILE A 32 8.79 -6.91 7.97
CA ILE A 32 8.10 -6.66 9.25
C ILE A 32 8.98 -7.06 10.42
N SER A 33 9.64 -8.23 10.36
CA SER A 33 10.58 -8.66 11.38
C SER A 33 11.80 -7.74 11.46
N SER A 34 12.31 -7.25 10.32
CA SER A 34 13.47 -6.37 10.28
C SER A 34 13.18 -4.98 10.89
N LEU A 35 11.92 -4.55 10.82
CA LEU A 35 11.46 -3.25 11.34
C LEU A 35 10.76 -3.36 12.69
N ALA A 36 10.68 -4.57 13.28
CA ALA A 36 9.97 -4.83 14.53
C ALA A 36 10.30 -3.83 15.66
N PRO A 37 11.57 -3.49 15.95
CA PRO A 37 11.88 -2.53 17.00
C PRO A 37 11.25 -1.15 16.78
N GLN A 38 11.16 -0.70 15.52
CA GLN A 38 10.60 0.61 15.17
C GLN A 38 9.06 0.61 15.17
N LEU A 39 8.46 -0.52 14.81
CA LEU A 39 7.01 -0.72 14.81
C LEU A 39 6.49 -0.84 16.26
N GLU A 40 7.20 -1.59 17.10
CA GLU A 40 6.89 -1.79 18.51
C GLU A 40 7.08 -0.49 19.31
N SER A 41 8.18 0.24 19.09
CA SER A 41 8.42 1.53 19.74
C SER A 41 7.45 2.63 19.31
N GLY A 42 6.67 2.40 18.25
CA GLY A 42 5.77 3.39 17.69
C GLY A 42 6.49 4.53 16.97
N SER A 43 7.73 4.31 16.52
CA SER A 43 8.48 5.26 15.71
C SER A 43 7.96 5.30 14.27
N ASN A 44 7.56 4.15 13.74
CA ASN A 44 7.02 3.98 12.40
C ASN A 44 5.74 3.15 12.42
N GLN A 45 4.89 3.39 11.43
CA GLN A 45 3.77 2.52 11.09
C GLN A 45 3.84 2.19 9.60
N LEU A 46 3.61 0.94 9.24
CA LEU A 46 3.64 0.43 7.87
C LEU A 46 2.23 0.17 7.39
N ILE A 47 1.92 0.65 6.19
CA ILE A 47 0.65 0.45 5.50
C ILE A 47 0.96 -0.18 4.15
N CYS A 48 0.76 -1.49 4.03
CA CYS A 48 1.02 -2.23 2.79
C CYS A 48 -0.28 -2.32 1.99
N VAL A 49 -0.33 -1.64 0.84
CA VAL A 49 -1.52 -1.67 -0.04
C VAL A 49 -1.43 -2.80 -1.05
N ASP A 50 -2.57 -3.32 -1.47
CA ASP A 50 -2.62 -4.33 -2.52
C ASP A 50 -2.42 -3.73 -3.93
N SER A 51 -2.04 -4.57 -4.89
CA SER A 51 -1.92 -4.22 -6.30
C SER A 51 -3.07 -4.79 -7.12
N ILE A 52 -3.37 -4.14 -8.24
CA ILE A 52 -4.29 -4.63 -9.29
C ILE A 52 -3.59 -4.73 -10.65
N ASP A 53 -2.26 -4.82 -10.66
CA ASP A 53 -1.46 -4.84 -11.87
C ASP A 53 -1.84 -5.98 -12.83
N ALA A 54 -2.15 -7.16 -12.30
CA ALA A 54 -2.67 -8.31 -13.04
C ALA A 54 -4.02 -8.04 -13.72
N GLU A 55 -4.83 -7.11 -13.18
CA GLU A 55 -6.11 -6.68 -13.74
C GLU A 55 -5.98 -5.44 -14.64
N SER A 56 -4.86 -4.71 -14.54
CA SER A 56 -4.60 -3.45 -15.25
C SER A 56 -3.40 -3.56 -16.21
N LEU A 57 -2.22 -3.04 -15.84
CA LEU A 57 -1.10 -2.89 -16.75
C LEU A 57 -0.51 -4.23 -17.22
N TYR A 58 -0.62 -5.31 -16.44
CA TYR A 58 -0.16 -6.64 -16.85
C TYR A 58 -1.26 -7.48 -17.50
N ASN A 59 -2.50 -6.99 -17.53
CA ASN A 59 -3.60 -7.70 -18.18
C ASN A 59 -3.52 -7.59 -19.71
N LYS A 60 -2.82 -8.54 -20.34
CA LYS A 60 -2.68 -8.60 -21.80
C LYS A 60 -3.91 -9.19 -22.51
N HIS A 61 -4.93 -9.60 -21.75
CA HIS A 61 -6.16 -10.22 -22.29
C HIS A 61 -7.28 -9.22 -22.57
N VAL A 62 -7.09 -7.94 -22.26
CA VAL A 62 -8.05 -6.86 -22.48
C VAL A 62 -7.42 -5.72 -23.28
N ASP A 63 -8.26 -4.85 -23.84
CA ASP A 63 -7.81 -3.72 -24.64
C ASP A 63 -7.06 -2.67 -23.80
N PRO A 64 -6.19 -1.83 -24.41
CA PRO A 64 -5.43 -0.81 -23.70
C PRO A 64 -6.28 0.18 -22.90
N TYR A 65 -7.48 0.53 -23.35
CA TYR A 65 -8.34 1.47 -22.65
C TYR A 65 -8.86 0.86 -21.35
N THR A 66 -9.29 -0.40 -21.36
CA THR A 66 -9.71 -1.13 -20.15
C THR A 66 -8.59 -1.20 -19.11
N ARG A 67 -7.35 -1.47 -19.53
CA ARG A 67 -6.17 -1.50 -18.63
C ARG A 67 -5.97 -0.16 -17.93
N MET A 68 -6.05 0.93 -18.68
CA MET A 68 -5.90 2.28 -18.13
C MET A 68 -7.09 2.68 -17.25
N SER A 69 -8.31 2.28 -17.61
CA SER A 69 -9.50 2.51 -16.80
C SER A 69 -9.36 1.85 -15.41
N ARG A 70 -8.91 0.59 -15.37
CA ARG A 70 -8.61 -0.11 -14.11
C ARG A 70 -7.50 0.58 -13.32
N HIS A 71 -6.42 0.99 -13.99
CA HIS A 71 -5.34 1.72 -13.33
C HIS A 71 -5.82 3.05 -12.72
N ASN A 72 -6.69 3.80 -13.41
CA ASN A 72 -7.27 5.03 -12.91
C ASN A 72 -8.19 4.79 -11.69
N GLN A 73 -8.96 3.70 -11.71
CA GLN A 73 -9.76 3.28 -10.54
C GLN A 73 -8.86 3.01 -9.32
N TYR A 74 -7.73 2.34 -9.52
CA TYR A 74 -6.75 2.11 -8.46
C TYR A 74 -6.10 3.41 -7.95
N GLN A 75 -5.70 4.32 -8.84
CA GLN A 75 -5.22 5.63 -8.42
C GLN A 75 -6.28 6.39 -7.60
N ALA A 76 -7.54 6.36 -8.03
CA ALA A 76 -8.63 6.99 -7.30
C ALA A 76 -8.82 6.36 -5.91
N TYR A 77 -8.74 5.03 -5.78
CA TYR A 77 -8.76 4.33 -4.50
C TYR A 77 -7.60 4.78 -3.59
N VAL A 78 -6.37 4.82 -4.11
CA VAL A 78 -5.21 5.27 -3.32
C VAL A 78 -5.37 6.71 -2.85
N LEU A 79 -5.78 7.62 -3.74
CA LEU A 79 -5.85 9.05 -3.43
C LEU A 79 -7.06 9.42 -2.56
N ASN A 80 -8.21 8.81 -2.81
CA ASN A 80 -9.46 9.21 -2.17
C ASN A 80 -9.86 8.34 -0.98
N GLU A 81 -9.25 7.17 -0.80
CA GLU A 81 -9.57 6.26 0.30
C GLU A 81 -8.33 5.97 1.16
N VAL A 82 -7.23 5.48 0.55
CA VAL A 82 -6.04 5.08 1.32
C VAL A 82 -5.34 6.28 1.96
N VAL A 83 -5.04 7.32 1.19
CA VAL A 83 -4.34 8.50 1.72
C VAL A 83 -5.12 9.15 2.88
N PRO A 84 -6.45 9.40 2.76
CA PRO A 84 -7.24 9.88 3.89
C PRO A 84 -7.24 8.92 5.09
N PHE A 85 -7.33 7.62 4.86
CA PHE A 85 -7.24 6.61 5.92
C PHE A 85 -5.90 6.69 6.68
N VAL A 86 -4.78 6.75 5.95
CA VAL A 86 -3.43 6.85 6.53
C VAL A 86 -3.28 8.13 7.34
N ARG A 87 -3.71 9.28 6.80
CA ARG A 87 -3.64 10.57 7.51
C ARG A 87 -4.47 10.57 8.79
N HIS A 88 -5.70 10.09 8.71
CA HIS A 88 -6.59 9.99 9.86
C HIS A 88 -6.00 9.09 10.95
N ARG A 89 -5.45 7.93 10.56
CA ARG A 89 -4.83 6.99 11.49
C ARG A 89 -3.57 7.56 12.15
N ALA A 90 -2.69 8.18 11.36
CA ALA A 90 -1.41 8.68 11.84
C ALA A 90 -1.51 10.05 12.54
N GLY A 91 -2.62 10.77 12.36
CA GLY A 91 -2.80 12.12 12.89
C GLY A 91 -1.87 13.15 12.25
N THR A 92 -1.42 12.92 11.01
CA THR A 92 -0.49 13.78 10.27
C THR A 92 -0.82 13.80 8.79
N ASP A 93 -0.55 14.93 8.12
CA ASP A 93 -0.69 15.05 6.67
C ASP A 93 0.51 14.47 5.89
N PHE A 94 1.61 14.21 6.61
CA PHE A 94 2.85 13.67 6.05
C PHE A 94 2.78 12.15 5.88
N ILE A 95 3.09 11.67 4.68
CA ILE A 95 3.19 10.24 4.34
C ILE A 95 4.51 10.01 3.63
N MET A 96 5.24 8.98 4.06
CA MET A 96 6.41 8.47 3.34
C MET A 96 5.94 7.36 2.39
N VAL A 97 6.43 7.37 1.15
CA VAL A 97 6.10 6.39 0.09
C VAL A 97 7.39 5.76 -0.42
#